data_AF-A0A6C2DX89-F1
#
_entry.id   AF-A0A6C2DX89-F1
#
_cell.length_a   1.000
_cell.length_b   1.000
_cell.length_c   1.000
_cell.angle_alpha   90.00
_cell.angle_beta   90.00
_cell.angle_gamma   90.00
#
_symmetry.space_group_name_H-M   'P 1'
#
loop_
_entity.id
_entity.type
_entity.pdbx_description
1 polymer ?
#
loop_
_entity_poly.entity_id
_entity_poly.type
_entity_poly.pdbx_seq_one_letter_code
_entity_poly.pdbx_strand_id
1 'polypeptide(L)'
;MSYDLTFFKISGQMPNEEGFCEDDIQIIGSPEQLKGELSSILPDLNWELALADHADYAFWQSVITDEDTWYRFHISATEPTVNYFTVRTSHRTLSRKLIPLICSRLDLVAFDMQTEDVIEVTIK
;
A
#
# COMPACT_ATOMS: atom_id res chain seq x y z
N MET A 1 4.88 -13.63 -12.36
CA MET A 1 3.85 -12.56 -12.24
C MET A 1 3.91 -12.01 -10.80
N SER A 2 3.62 -10.75 -10.59
CA SER A 2 3.55 -10.10 -9.27
C SER A 2 2.39 -9.13 -9.31
N TYR A 3 1.67 -8.93 -8.21
CA TYR A 3 0.51 -8.03 -8.14
C TYR A 3 0.92 -6.74 -7.44
N ASP A 4 0.60 -5.60 -8.04
CA ASP A 4 0.79 -4.27 -7.44
C ASP A 4 -0.54 -3.79 -6.88
N LEU A 5 -0.56 -3.56 -5.57
CA LEU A 5 -1.72 -3.09 -4.84
C LEU A 5 -1.47 -1.68 -4.34
N THR A 6 -2.37 -0.76 -4.70
CA THR A 6 -2.31 0.64 -4.27
C THR A 6 -3.26 0.84 -3.09
N PHE A 7 -2.74 1.39 -2.00
CA PHE A 7 -3.48 1.64 -0.76
C PHE A 7 -3.74 3.12 -0.58
N PHE A 8 -4.99 3.50 -0.32
CA PHE A 8 -5.42 4.89 -0.22
C PHE A 8 -6.69 5.02 0.62
N LYS A 9 -7.00 6.25 1.03
CA LYS A 9 -8.27 6.59 1.67
C LYS A 9 -9.16 7.35 0.69
N ILE A 10 -10.45 7.10 0.71
CA ILE A 10 -11.41 7.68 -0.26
C ILE A 10 -12.08 8.91 0.36
N SER A 11 -12.23 9.99 -0.44
CA SER A 11 -12.82 11.25 -0.01
C SER A 11 -14.33 11.36 -0.19
N GLY A 12 -14.94 10.42 -0.91
CA GLY A 12 -16.37 10.41 -1.24
C GLY A 12 -16.88 9.03 -1.67
N GLN A 13 -17.62 8.99 -2.79
CA GLN A 13 -18.03 7.72 -3.38
C GLN A 13 -16.82 6.95 -3.91
N MET A 14 -16.89 5.63 -3.82
CA MET A 14 -15.89 4.72 -4.35
C MET A 14 -15.68 4.98 -5.85
N PRO A 15 -14.44 5.03 -6.36
CA PRO A 15 -14.21 5.25 -7.78
C PRO A 15 -14.95 4.17 -8.59
N ASN A 16 -15.73 4.61 -9.57
CA ASN A 16 -16.57 3.75 -10.40
C ASN A 16 -15.69 2.90 -11.35
N GLU A 17 -16.30 1.94 -12.05
CA GLU A 17 -15.64 1.13 -13.11
C GLU A 17 -14.95 1.95 -14.21
N GLU A 18 -15.21 3.26 -14.30
CA GLU A 18 -14.56 4.20 -15.23
C GLU A 18 -13.13 4.61 -14.82
N GLY A 19 -12.66 4.18 -13.64
CA GLY A 19 -11.26 4.26 -13.25
C GLY A 19 -10.98 5.12 -12.01
N PHE A 20 -9.71 5.08 -11.61
CA PHE A 20 -9.15 5.71 -10.43
C PHE A 20 -8.85 7.19 -10.71
N CYS A 21 -9.55 8.13 -10.05
CA CYS A 21 -9.22 9.55 -10.09
C CYS A 21 -8.43 9.95 -8.83
N GLU A 22 -7.28 10.61 -9.00
CA GLU A 22 -6.47 11.08 -7.86
C GLU A 22 -7.20 12.10 -6.98
N ASP A 23 -8.19 12.82 -7.54
CA ASP A 23 -9.00 13.80 -6.82
C ASP A 23 -9.93 13.15 -5.77
N ASP A 24 -10.20 11.84 -5.89
CA ASP A 24 -11.05 11.10 -4.96
C ASP A 24 -10.28 10.55 -3.75
N ILE A 25 -8.98 10.82 -3.65
CA ILE A 25 -8.10 10.29 -2.62
C ILE A 25 -7.86 11.31 -1.51
N GLN A 26 -7.95 10.88 -0.25
CA GLN A 26 -7.54 11.66 0.91
C GLN A 26 -6.08 11.39 1.28
N ILE A 27 -5.44 12.39 1.88
CA ILE A 27 -4.15 12.24 2.55
C ILE A 27 -4.28 11.17 3.65
N ILE A 28 -3.41 10.17 3.60
CA ILE A 28 -3.34 9.07 4.57
C ILE A 28 -2.39 9.37 5.74
N GLY A 29 -1.46 10.32 5.58
CA GLY A 29 -0.54 10.77 6.62
C GLY A 29 0.84 11.15 6.07
N SER A 30 1.83 11.31 6.96
CA SER A 30 3.24 11.45 6.56
C SER A 30 3.89 10.08 6.33
N PRO A 31 5.00 10.01 5.58
CA PRO A 31 5.77 8.78 5.39
C PRO A 31 6.16 8.08 6.69
N GLU A 32 6.60 8.85 7.69
CA GLU A 32 7.04 8.36 8.99
C GLU A 32 5.88 7.79 9.80
N GLN A 33 4.71 8.42 9.71
CA GLN A 33 3.49 7.94 10.37
C GLN A 33 3.07 6.59 9.78
N LEU A 34 2.99 6.48 8.45
CA LEU A 34 2.64 5.23 7.78
C LEU A 34 3.64 4.12 8.08
N LYS A 35 4.94 4.43 8.02
CA LYS A 35 6.00 3.51 8.40
C LYS A 35 5.83 3.02 9.84
N GLY A 36 5.55 3.93 10.78
CA GLY A 36 5.32 3.61 12.19
C GLY A 36 4.09 2.71 12.41
N GLU A 37 2.97 3.04 11.79
CA GLU A 37 1.73 2.26 11.87
C GLU A 37 1.90 0.87 11.25
N LEU A 38 2.51 0.77 10.06
CA LEU A 38 2.78 -0.51 9.41
C LEU A 38 3.74 -1.38 10.22
N SER A 39 4.80 -0.79 10.79
CA SER A 39 5.68 -1.50 11.73
C SER A 39 4.97 -1.93 13.01
N SER A 40 3.92 -1.24 13.44
CA SER A 40 3.11 -1.68 14.58
C SER A 40 2.22 -2.88 14.23
N ILE A 41 1.73 -2.98 12.99
CA ILE A 41 0.91 -4.11 12.51
C ILE A 41 1.80 -5.32 12.21
N LEU A 42 2.96 -5.05 11.61
CA LEU A 42 3.90 -6.04 11.07
C LEU A 42 5.29 -5.73 11.65
N PRO A 43 5.59 -6.20 12.87
CA PRO A 43 6.82 -5.85 13.59
C PRO A 43 8.10 -6.33 12.90
N ASP A 44 7.99 -7.31 12.00
CA ASP A 44 9.11 -7.85 11.23
C ASP A 44 9.51 -6.99 10.01
N LEU A 45 8.81 -5.87 9.77
CA LEU A 45 9.15 -4.93 8.71
C LEU A 45 10.47 -4.21 9.02
N ASN A 46 11.50 -4.58 8.28
CA ASN A 46 12.78 -3.88 8.25
C ASN A 46 12.76 -2.87 7.12
N TRP A 47 12.80 -1.58 7.46
CA TRP A 47 12.70 -0.48 6.49
C TRP A 47 14.07 0.01 6.06
N GLU A 48 14.25 0.17 4.76
CA GLU A 48 15.44 0.74 4.13
C GLU A 48 15.04 1.97 3.32
N LEU A 49 15.90 2.99 3.30
CA LEU A 49 15.72 4.13 2.41
C LEU A 49 16.37 3.81 1.07
N ALA A 50 15.58 3.80 0.00
CA ALA A 50 16.05 3.63 -1.36
C ALA A 50 15.89 4.91 -2.17
N LEU A 51 16.81 5.14 -3.09
CA LEU A 51 16.73 6.22 -4.09
C LEU A 51 16.19 5.63 -5.38
N ALA A 52 15.25 6.33 -6.01
CA ALA A 52 14.85 6.02 -7.37
C ALA A 52 16.00 6.36 -8.33
N ASP A 53 16.02 5.70 -9.49
CA ASP A 53 17.03 5.93 -10.55
C ASP A 53 17.12 7.41 -10.99
N HIS A 54 16.05 8.17 -10.75
CA HIS A 54 16.05 9.63 -10.78
C HIS A 54 16.23 10.16 -9.35
N ALA A 55 17.40 10.71 -9.06
CA ALA A 55 17.92 11.07 -7.72
C ALA A 55 17.06 12.05 -6.88
N ASP A 56 15.92 12.51 -7.40
CA ASP A 56 15.01 13.43 -6.73
C ASP A 56 13.87 12.73 -5.97
N TYR A 57 13.74 11.41 -6.11
CA TYR A 57 12.71 10.62 -5.43
C TYR A 57 13.34 9.55 -4.54
N ALA A 58 12.99 9.56 -3.26
CA ALA A 58 13.36 8.52 -2.31
C ALA A 58 12.10 7.84 -1.79
N PHE A 59 12.20 6.55 -1.48
CA PHE A 59 11.12 5.79 -0.87
C PHE A 59 11.64 4.91 0.24
N TRP A 60 10.83 4.76 1.28
CA TRP A 60 11.01 3.70 2.26
C TRP A 60 10.54 2.40 1.62
N GLN A 61 11.41 1.40 1.64
CA GLN A 61 11.08 0.04 1.21
C GLN A 61 11.21 -0.95 2.36
N SER A 62 10.34 -1.95 2.37
CA SER A 62 10.46 -3.10 3.26
C SER A 62 9.94 -4.36 2.59
N VAL A 63 10.46 -5.52 3.00
CA VAL A 63 10.04 -6.81 2.47
C VAL A 63 9.76 -7.78 3.61
N ILE A 64 8.58 -8.40 3.58
CA ILE A 64 8.28 -9.60 4.36
C ILE A 64 8.35 -10.79 3.42
N THR A 65 9.15 -11.79 3.79
CA THR A 65 9.28 -13.04 3.03
C THR A 65 8.94 -14.21 3.95
N ASP A 66 8.19 -15.15 3.40
CA ASP A 66 7.88 -16.46 3.99
C ASP A 66 8.33 -17.54 2.99
N GLU A 67 8.32 -18.82 3.36
CA GLU A 67 8.91 -19.93 2.60
C GLU A 67 8.48 -19.95 1.11
N ASP A 68 7.24 -19.55 0.81
CA ASP A 68 6.67 -19.56 -0.54
C ASP A 68 6.09 -18.21 -1.03
N THR A 69 6.13 -17.15 -0.21
CA THR A 69 5.49 -15.87 -0.53
C THR A 69 6.30 -14.66 -0.06
N TRP A 70 5.99 -13.48 -0.62
CA TRP A 70 6.56 -12.21 -0.19
C TRP A 70 5.60 -11.05 -0.41
N TYR A 71 5.79 -10.00 0.40
CA TYR A 71 5.20 -8.68 0.25
C TYR A 71 6.30 -7.63 0.29
N ARG A 72 6.27 -6.68 -0.63
CA ARG A 72 7.18 -5.56 -0.70
C ARG A 72 6.38 -4.26 -0.58
N PHE A 73 6.73 -3.46 0.40
CA PHE A 73 6.09 -2.19 0.72
C PHE A 73 6.93 -1.06 0.14
N HIS A 74 6.31 -0.07 -0.49
CA HIS A 74 6.94 1.19 -0.88
C HIS A 74 6.11 2.38 -0.42
N ILE A 75 6.75 3.31 0.30
CA ILE A 75 6.15 4.56 0.77
C ILE A 75 7.06 5.69 0.30
N SER A 76 6.50 6.75 -0.30
CA SER A 76 7.27 7.97 -0.63
C SER A 76 7.99 8.46 0.62
N ALA A 77 9.28 8.79 0.54
CA ALA A 77 10.06 9.34 1.65
C ALA A 77 10.36 10.84 1.47
N THR A 78 10.09 11.37 0.28
CA THR A 78 10.36 12.77 -0.08
C THR A 78 9.14 13.67 0.08
N GLU A 79 7.93 13.11 0.02
CA GLU A 79 6.70 13.88 0.15
C GLU A 79 6.30 14.04 1.62
N PRO A 80 6.02 15.27 2.08
CA PRO A 80 5.61 15.50 3.48
C PRO A 80 4.25 14.89 3.80
N THR A 81 3.44 14.63 2.77
CA THR A 81 2.10 14.06 2.85
C THR A 81 1.95 13.02 1.76
N VAL A 82 1.37 11.88 2.12
CA VAL A 82 1.16 10.76 1.22
C VAL A 82 -0.35 10.61 1.00
N ASN A 83 -0.75 10.47 -0.25
CA ASN A 83 -2.13 10.14 -0.62
C ASN A 83 -2.32 8.62 -0.79
N TYR A 84 -1.27 7.92 -1.22
CA TYR A 84 -1.28 6.47 -1.37
C TYR A 84 0.11 5.85 -1.15
N PHE A 85 0.15 4.57 -0.82
CA PHE A 85 1.38 3.78 -0.85
C PHE A 85 1.14 2.46 -1.59
N THR A 86 2.20 1.76 -1.96
CA THR A 86 2.07 0.52 -2.75
C THR A 86 2.60 -0.69 -2.00
N VAL A 87 1.92 -1.82 -2.19
CA VAL A 87 2.41 -3.13 -1.78
C VAL A 87 2.41 -4.06 -2.97
N ARG A 88 3.58 -4.55 -3.33
CA ARG A 88 3.73 -5.61 -4.32
C ARG A 88 3.72 -6.96 -3.62
N THR A 89 3.02 -7.94 -4.18
CA THR A 89 3.05 -9.32 -3.67
C THR A 89 3.32 -10.35 -4.76
N SER A 90 3.87 -11.50 -4.37
CA SER A 90 4.14 -12.61 -5.28
C SER A 90 2.85 -13.17 -5.89
N HIS A 91 2.90 -13.70 -7.11
CA HIS A 91 1.75 -14.39 -7.71
C HIS A 91 1.33 -15.68 -7.00
N ARG A 92 2.19 -16.22 -6.12
CA ARG A 92 1.93 -17.42 -5.33
C ARG A 92 1.15 -17.10 -4.06
N THR A 93 0.92 -15.82 -3.76
CA THR A 93 0.13 -15.39 -2.61
C THR A 93 -1.34 -15.76 -2.78
N LEU A 94 -1.73 -16.94 -2.30
CA LEU A 94 -3.08 -17.48 -2.47
C LEU A 94 -4.16 -16.77 -1.63
N SER A 95 -3.78 -16.13 -0.51
CA SER A 95 -4.76 -15.64 0.47
C SER A 95 -4.68 -14.15 0.80
N ARG A 96 -3.71 -13.41 0.22
CA ARG A 96 -3.48 -11.95 0.39
C ARG A 96 -3.79 -11.41 1.80
N LYS A 97 -3.55 -12.19 2.86
CA LYS A 97 -4.10 -11.96 4.22
C LYS A 97 -3.68 -10.63 4.85
N LEU A 98 -2.55 -10.09 4.43
CA LEU A 98 -2.07 -8.79 4.91
C LEU A 98 -2.89 -7.63 4.36
N ILE A 99 -3.48 -7.77 3.16
CA ILE A 99 -4.21 -6.69 2.51
C ILE A 99 -5.47 -6.34 3.32
N PRO A 100 -6.37 -7.30 3.67
CA PRO A 100 -7.50 -6.99 4.54
C PRO A 100 -7.11 -6.47 5.93
N LEU A 101 -6.01 -6.98 6.50
CA LEU A 101 -5.52 -6.55 7.80
C LEU A 101 -5.09 -5.08 7.79
N ILE A 102 -4.29 -4.68 6.80
CA ILE A 102 -3.80 -3.30 6.64
C ILE A 102 -4.98 -2.35 6.41
N CYS A 103 -5.86 -2.69 5.47
CA CYS A 103 -7.07 -1.92 5.18
C CYS A 103 -7.94 -1.71 6.42
N SER A 104 -8.22 -2.79 7.17
CA SER A 104 -9.04 -2.70 8.38
C SER A 104 -8.38 -1.87 9.48
N ARG A 105 -7.06 -1.94 9.63
CA ARG A 105 -6.36 -1.26 10.73
C ARG A 105 -6.14 0.22 10.46
N LEU A 106 -5.86 0.57 9.22
CA LEU A 106 -5.53 1.93 8.79
C LEU A 106 -6.73 2.67 8.17
N ASP A 107 -7.90 2.03 8.11
CA ASP A 107 -9.10 2.59 7.48
C ASP A 107 -8.84 2.98 6.01
N LEU A 108 -8.29 2.02 5.26
CA LEU A 108 -7.85 2.17 3.87
C LEU A 108 -8.57 1.19 2.95
N VAL A 109 -8.51 1.53 1.66
CA VAL A 109 -8.94 0.69 0.55
C VAL A 109 -7.71 0.26 -0.24
N ALA A 110 -7.72 -0.96 -0.78
CA ALA A 110 -6.68 -1.47 -1.67
C ALA A 110 -7.24 -1.68 -3.08
N PHE A 111 -6.56 -1.16 -4.10
CA PHE A 111 -6.90 -1.35 -5.50
C PHE A 111 -5.88 -2.26 -6.18
N ASP A 112 -6.36 -3.29 -6.88
CA ASP A 112 -5.53 -4.19 -7.67
C ASP A 112 -5.38 -3.64 -9.10
N MET A 113 -4.19 -3.11 -9.39
CA MET A 113 -3.89 -2.48 -10.68
C MET A 113 -3.90 -3.48 -11.85
N GLN A 114 -3.97 -4.79 -11.61
CA GLN A 114 -4.02 -5.80 -12.68
C GLN A 114 -5.42 -6.26 -13.02
N THR A 115 -6.28 -6.39 -12.01
CA THR A 115 -7.68 -6.74 -12.22
C THR A 115 -8.57 -5.52 -12.38
N GLU A 116 -8.02 -4.33 -12.09
CA GLU A 116 -8.75 -3.05 -12.06
C GLU A 116 -9.91 -3.08 -11.04
N ASP A 117 -9.78 -3.95 -10.02
CA ASP A 117 -10.80 -4.15 -9.00
C ASP A 117 -10.35 -3.56 -7.67
N VAL A 118 -11.32 -3.01 -6.94
CA VAL A 118 -11.12 -2.65 -5.55
C VAL A 118 -11.30 -3.88 -4.66
N ILE A 119 -10.31 -4.15 -3.83
CA ILE A 119 -10.38 -5.15 -2.77
C ILE A 119 -11.12 -4.50 -1.60
N GLU A 120 -12.45 -4.54 -1.64
CA GLU A 120 -13.28 -4.08 -0.52
C GLU A 120 -13.00 -4.91 0.74
N VAL A 121 -12.72 -4.21 1.84
CA VAL A 121 -12.67 -4.81 3.16
C VAL A 121 -13.84 -4.22 3.91
N THR A 122 -14.93 -4.97 4.00
CA THR A 122 -16.13 -4.55 4.71
C THR A 122 -15.76 -4.28 6.18
N ILE A 123 -15.68 -3.01 6.55
CA ILE A 123 -15.59 -2.59 7.95
C ILE A 123 -16.95 -2.95 8.57
N LYS A 124 -16.96 -3.93 9.46
CA LYS A 124 -18.15 -4.28 10.27
C LYS A 124 -18.19 -3.45 11.54
#